data_AF-A0A5M9JNV2-F1
#
_entry.id   AF-A0A5M9JNV2-F1
#
_cell.length_a   1.000
_cell.length_b   1.000
_cell.length_c   1.000
_cell.angle_alpha   90.00
_cell.angle_beta   90.00
_cell.angle_gamma   90.00
#
_symmetry.space_group_name_H-M   'P 1'
#
loop_
_entity.id
_entity.type
_entity.pdbx_description
1 polymer ?
#
loop_
_entity_poly.entity_id
_entity_poly.type
_entity_poly.pdbx_seq_one_letter_code
_entity_poly.pdbx_strand_id
1 'polypeptide(L)'
;MDRSVMYMGNGQLAMGIDGCRCYKVQATNYLSIQINTRRLLIKNKPHHPFDSIPFNLISFPLCARMSEQIQDQERAEPLIDTTPIVRPAQHERQKSLEKLYADRPTAHELKERHILLDTDAAPGLQSAQHALEQQRISDSLKKNLEHRPTKEDLVERNILASSTAAPGIQAQQKELEKHMRADSLNEKLSHRPQPEELVHKGVLKEDPTSPIEGGDRESAEKRYEEAIEEEYAKREGGA
;
A
#
# COMPACT_ATOMS: atom_id res chain seq x y z
N MET A 1 -22.12 -45.11 -58.77
CA MET A 1 -21.73 -43.95 -59.58
C MET A 1 -20.41 -43.43 -59.04
N ASP A 2 -19.41 -43.44 -59.92
CA ASP A 2 -18.03 -43.05 -59.70
C ASP A 2 -17.80 -41.54 -59.49
N ARG A 3 -16.59 -41.26 -59.00
CA ARG A 3 -15.66 -40.16 -59.33
C ARG A 3 -15.50 -38.97 -58.35
N SER A 4 -14.28 -38.98 -57.80
CA SER A 4 -13.25 -37.92 -57.90
C SER A 4 -13.28 -36.73 -56.94
N VAL A 5 -12.23 -36.75 -56.11
CA VAL A 5 -11.47 -35.60 -55.61
C VAL A 5 -10.94 -34.74 -56.78
N MET A 6 -10.97 -33.40 -56.65
CA MET A 6 -10.06 -32.48 -57.36
C MET A 6 -9.78 -31.25 -56.47
N TYR A 7 -8.54 -30.77 -56.60
CA TYR A 7 -7.76 -29.85 -55.75
C TYR A 7 -8.06 -28.34 -55.94
N MET A 8 -7.67 -27.57 -54.90
CA MET A 8 -7.08 -26.20 -54.88
C MET A 8 -7.84 -25.01 -55.49
N GLY A 9 -7.87 -23.89 -54.74
CA GLY A 9 -8.10 -22.57 -55.33
C GLY A 9 -8.40 -21.45 -54.34
N ASN A 10 -7.36 -20.69 -54.01
CA ASN A 10 -7.33 -19.46 -53.21
C ASN A 10 -8.51 -18.50 -53.42
N GLY A 11 -9.04 -17.95 -52.33
CA GLY A 11 -10.05 -16.89 -52.37
C GLY A 11 -10.38 -16.33 -50.99
N GLN A 12 -9.43 -15.65 -50.35
CA GLN A 12 -9.71 -14.80 -49.19
C GLN A 12 -10.59 -13.62 -49.63
N LEU A 13 -11.88 -13.68 -49.34
CA LEU A 13 -12.75 -12.50 -49.26
C LEU A 13 -12.59 -11.91 -47.85
N ALA A 14 -11.75 -10.90 -47.72
CA ALA A 14 -11.66 -10.07 -46.53
C ALA A 14 -12.68 -8.93 -46.65
N MET A 15 -13.69 -8.92 -45.78
CA MET A 15 -14.60 -7.78 -45.57
C MET A 15 -14.99 -7.70 -44.08
N GLY A 16 -14.77 -6.52 -43.48
CA GLY A 16 -15.13 -6.15 -42.10
C GLY A 16 -14.10 -6.64 -41.09
N ILE A 17 -13.49 -5.82 -40.25
CA ILE A 17 -14.11 -4.87 -39.31
C ILE A 17 -13.10 -3.76 -38.98
N ASP A 18 -13.62 -2.55 -38.76
CA ASP A 18 -12.93 -1.27 -38.62
C ASP A 18 -11.75 -1.27 -37.63
N GLY A 19 -10.54 -1.26 -38.20
CA GLY A 19 -9.30 -0.99 -37.49
C GLY A 19 -9.09 0.52 -37.31
N CYS A 20 -8.98 0.93 -36.05
CA CYS A 20 -8.69 2.28 -35.58
C CYS A 20 -7.63 3.00 -36.43
N ARG A 21 -7.94 4.25 -36.83
CA ARG A 21 -6.99 5.21 -37.39
C ARG A 21 -5.79 5.37 -36.46
N CYS A 22 -4.67 4.77 -36.83
CA CYS A 22 -3.36 5.12 -36.30
C CYS A 22 -2.99 6.52 -36.81
N TYR A 23 -3.17 7.54 -35.97
CA TYR A 23 -2.56 8.85 -36.21
C TYR A 23 -1.06 8.73 -35.99
N LYS A 24 -0.29 8.68 -37.08
CA LYS A 24 1.14 9.00 -37.07
C LYS A 24 1.28 10.47 -36.65
N VAL A 25 1.55 10.71 -35.37
CA VAL A 25 2.04 12.01 -34.92
C VAL A 25 3.50 12.08 -35.34
N GLN A 26 3.77 12.81 -36.41
CA GLN A 26 5.14 13.17 -36.76
C GLN A 26 5.69 14.07 -35.65
N ALA A 27 6.88 13.70 -35.16
CA ALA A 27 7.64 14.47 -34.20
C ALA A 27 7.95 15.85 -34.77
N THR A 28 7.23 16.87 -34.30
CA THR A 28 7.63 18.26 -34.46
C THR A 28 8.48 18.67 -33.26
N ASN A 29 9.64 19.23 -33.59
CA ASN A 29 10.66 19.77 -32.70
C ASN A 29 10.08 20.52 -31.50
N TYR A 30 10.35 20.02 -30.30
CA TYR A 30 10.14 20.77 -29.08
C TYR A 30 11.31 21.73 -28.88
N LEU A 31 10.98 23.02 -28.94
CA LEU A 31 11.84 24.14 -28.58
C LEU A 31 12.37 23.95 -27.16
N SER A 32 13.69 24.02 -27.00
CA SER A 32 14.37 24.03 -25.71
C SER A 32 13.98 25.28 -24.91
N ILE A 33 13.07 25.13 -23.95
CA ILE A 33 12.80 26.17 -22.96
C ILE A 33 13.93 26.10 -21.93
N GLN A 34 14.91 26.98 -22.09
CA GLN A 34 15.88 27.33 -21.05
C GLN A 34 15.13 28.00 -19.90
N ILE A 35 14.87 27.26 -18.82
CA ILE A 35 14.29 27.82 -17.59
C ILE A 35 15.42 28.55 -16.86
N ASN A 36 15.49 29.87 -17.06
CA ASN A 36 16.37 30.74 -16.29
C ASN A 36 15.77 30.88 -14.88
N THR A 37 16.42 30.26 -13.89
CA THR A 37 16.05 30.30 -12.48
C THR A 37 16.36 31.67 -11.87
N ARG A 38 15.47 32.64 -12.10
CA ARG A 38 15.38 33.82 -11.23
C ARG A 38 14.60 33.47 -9.96
N ARG A 39 15.37 33.27 -8.90
CA ARG A 39 15.01 33.28 -7.48
C ARG A 39 13.99 34.38 -7.17
N LEU A 40 12.70 34.04 -7.21
CA LEU A 40 11.65 34.86 -6.62
C LEU A 40 11.70 34.68 -5.10
N LEU A 41 12.34 35.64 -4.43
CA LEU A 41 12.15 35.85 -3.00
C LEU A 41 10.69 36.31 -2.78
N ILE A 42 9.79 35.36 -2.57
CA ILE A 42 8.49 35.65 -1.96
C ILE A 42 8.76 35.93 -0.49
N LYS A 43 8.97 37.21 -0.17
CA LYS A 43 8.89 37.68 1.21
C LYS A 43 7.44 37.48 1.65
N ASN A 44 7.21 36.51 2.53
CA ASN A 44 5.96 36.40 3.29
C ASN A 44 5.77 37.72 4.06
N LYS A 45 4.81 38.52 3.59
CA LYS A 45 4.38 39.75 4.24
C LYS A 45 3.17 39.39 5.11
N PRO A 46 3.26 39.46 6.44
CA PRO A 46 2.08 39.28 7.28
C PRO A 46 1.13 40.47 7.08
N HIS A 47 -0.13 40.18 6.73
CA HIS A 47 -1.20 41.16 6.69
C HIS A 47 -1.77 41.28 8.11
N HIS A 48 -1.44 42.37 8.79
CA HIS A 48 -2.23 42.90 9.91
C HIS A 48 -2.97 44.13 9.38
N PRO A 49 -4.29 44.26 9.52
CA PRO A 49 -4.96 45.53 9.25
C PRO A 49 -5.47 46.10 10.58
N PHE A 50 -4.59 46.60 11.43
CA PHE A 50 -4.98 47.54 12.48
C PHE A 50 -3.77 48.39 12.83
N ASP A 51 -3.67 49.55 12.19
CA ASP A 51 -2.88 50.67 12.69
C ASP A 51 -3.52 51.99 12.24
N SER A 52 -3.97 52.74 13.25
CA SER A 52 -3.72 54.17 13.41
C SER A 52 -4.25 55.12 12.34
N ILE A 53 -5.47 55.62 12.57
CA ILE A 53 -6.01 56.83 11.92
C ILE A 53 -5.22 58.04 12.46
N PRO A 54 -4.55 58.85 11.62
CA PRO A 54 -3.93 60.08 12.08
C PRO A 54 -4.99 61.16 12.31
N PHE A 55 -5.02 61.72 13.53
CA PHE A 55 -5.70 62.98 13.84
C PHE A 55 -5.09 64.09 12.99
N ASN A 56 -5.79 64.51 11.94
CA ASN A 56 -5.48 65.74 11.23
C ASN A 56 -6.42 66.85 11.72
N LEU A 57 -5.80 67.91 12.25
CA LEU A 57 -6.45 69.12 12.70
C LEU A 57 -7.18 69.79 11.54
N ILE A 58 -8.51 69.78 11.56
CA ILE A 58 -9.32 70.69 10.77
C ILE A 58 -9.38 72.00 11.54
N SER A 59 -8.72 73.03 11.00
CA SER A 59 -8.86 74.41 11.41
C SER A 59 -10.30 74.86 11.19
N PHE A 60 -11.06 75.08 12.26
CA PHE A 60 -12.39 75.68 12.21
C PHE A 60 -12.27 77.21 12.36
N PRO A 61 -12.96 78.01 11.53
CA PRO A 61 -12.90 79.46 11.63
C PRO A 61 -13.66 79.93 12.88
N LEU A 62 -13.04 80.89 13.55
CA LEU A 62 -13.57 81.65 14.67
C LEU A 62 -14.85 82.39 14.21
N CYS A 63 -16.03 81.93 14.63
CA CYS A 63 -17.26 82.71 14.50
C CYS A 63 -17.75 83.12 15.89
N ALA A 64 -18.00 84.42 16.02
CA ALA A 64 -18.25 85.11 17.26
C ALA A 64 -19.61 84.77 17.88
N ARG A 65 -19.58 84.64 19.20
CA ARG A 65 -20.61 84.93 20.20
C ARG A 65 -21.83 85.70 19.68
N MET A 66 -22.98 85.04 19.64
CA MET A 66 -24.27 85.65 19.98
C MET A 66 -25.05 84.70 20.88
N SER A 67 -25.36 85.20 22.06
CA SER A 67 -26.28 84.63 23.03
C SER A 67 -27.70 84.73 22.49
N GLU A 68 -28.54 83.70 22.63
CA GLU A 68 -29.88 83.81 23.25
C GLU A 68 -30.72 82.51 23.18
N GLN A 69 -31.32 82.22 24.33
CA GLN A 69 -32.61 81.55 24.54
C GLN A 69 -32.72 80.05 24.25
N ILE A 70 -32.49 79.29 25.33
CA ILE A 70 -33.02 77.94 25.52
C ILE A 70 -34.52 78.08 25.83
N GLN A 71 -35.37 77.53 24.98
CA GLN A 71 -36.77 77.24 25.29
C GLN A 71 -36.97 75.73 25.24
N ASP A 72 -37.54 75.21 26.33
CA ASP A 72 -37.83 73.81 26.56
C ASP A 72 -38.80 73.26 25.50
N GLN A 73 -38.37 72.21 24.79
CA GLN A 73 -39.25 71.42 23.91
C GLN A 73 -39.18 69.95 24.31
N GLU A 74 -40.36 69.40 24.60
CA GLU A 74 -40.66 68.05 25.08
C GLU A 74 -39.74 66.94 24.54
N ARG A 75 -39.19 66.17 25.47
CA ARG A 75 -38.41 64.96 25.23
C ARG A 75 -39.37 63.85 24.77
N ALA A 76 -39.41 63.56 23.47
CA ALA A 76 -40.11 62.38 22.96
C ALA A 76 -39.39 61.12 23.47
N GLU A 77 -40.09 60.32 24.29
CA GLU A 77 -39.64 58.99 24.70
C GLU A 77 -39.36 58.13 23.46
N PRO A 78 -38.22 57.42 23.38
CA PRO A 78 -37.98 56.51 22.27
C PRO A 78 -39.02 55.38 22.35
N LEU A 79 -39.89 55.29 21.35
CA LEU A 79 -40.79 54.14 21.18
C LEU A 79 -39.92 52.90 20.95
N ILE A 80 -39.65 52.15 22.01
CA ILE A 80 -38.93 50.88 21.94
C ILE A 80 -39.90 49.88 21.29
N ASP A 81 -39.64 49.54 20.03
CA ASP A 81 -40.32 48.46 19.33
C ASP A 81 -39.96 47.13 20.00
N THR A 82 -40.89 46.58 20.78
CA THR A 82 -40.76 45.27 21.43
C THR A 82 -41.16 44.11 20.53
N THR A 83 -41.40 44.33 19.23
CA THR A 83 -41.67 43.23 18.31
C THR A 83 -40.44 42.33 18.20
N PRO A 84 -40.60 40.99 18.29
CA PRO A 84 -39.47 40.10 18.18
C PRO A 84 -38.84 40.22 16.78
N ILE A 85 -37.55 40.57 16.73
CA ILE A 85 -36.73 40.76 15.51
C ILE A 85 -36.61 39.48 14.65
N VAL A 86 -37.26 38.38 15.04
CA VAL A 86 -37.25 37.12 14.30
C VAL A 86 -38.22 37.22 13.12
N ARG A 87 -37.67 37.59 11.96
CA ARG A 87 -38.41 37.51 10.69
C ARG A 87 -38.80 36.04 10.43
N PRO A 88 -39.99 35.74 9.89
CA PRO A 88 -40.44 34.36 9.65
C PRO A 88 -39.46 33.54 8.79
N ALA A 89 -38.81 34.18 7.81
CA ALA A 89 -37.75 33.57 7.00
C ALA A 89 -36.50 33.14 7.80
N GLN A 90 -36.23 33.76 8.97
CA GLN A 90 -35.16 33.34 9.87
C GLN A 90 -35.57 32.10 10.67
N HIS A 91 -36.84 31.96 11.02
CA HIS A 91 -37.36 30.80 11.73
C HIS A 91 -37.31 29.53 10.87
N GLU A 92 -37.67 29.62 9.59
CA GLU A 92 -37.53 28.50 8.65
C GLU A 92 -36.06 28.09 8.45
N ARG A 93 -35.15 29.08 8.40
CA ARG A 93 -33.70 28.84 8.34
C ARG A 93 -33.18 28.16 9.62
N GLN A 94 -33.67 28.56 10.79
CA GLN A 94 -33.31 27.92 12.06
C GLN A 94 -33.75 26.46 12.07
N LYS A 95 -35.00 26.19 11.68
CA LYS A 95 -35.56 24.84 11.61
C LYS A 95 -34.81 23.93 10.62
N SER A 96 -34.37 24.46 9.48
CA SER A 96 -33.58 23.68 8.52
C SER A 96 -32.16 23.40 9.02
N LEU A 97 -31.53 24.36 9.71
CA LEU A 97 -30.22 24.17 10.35
C LEU A 97 -30.28 23.13 11.47
N GLU A 98 -31.29 23.17 12.33
CA GLU A 98 -31.48 22.18 13.40
C GLU A 98 -31.56 20.76 12.85
N LYS A 99 -32.28 20.58 11.73
CA LYS A 99 -32.33 19.29 11.03
C LYS A 99 -30.93 18.85 10.55
N LEU A 100 -30.18 19.74 9.92
CA LEU A 100 -28.83 19.44 9.43
C LEU A 100 -27.82 19.14 10.55
N TYR A 101 -27.99 19.76 11.72
CA TYR A 101 -27.17 19.47 12.90
C TYR A 101 -27.54 18.13 13.54
N ALA A 102 -28.81 17.73 13.52
CA ALA A 102 -29.25 16.41 13.99
C ALA A 102 -28.64 15.28 13.15
N ASP A 103 -28.54 15.49 11.83
CA ASP A 103 -27.96 14.54 10.88
C ASP A 103 -26.43 14.68 10.74
N ARG A 104 -25.77 15.46 11.60
CA ARG A 104 -24.33 15.74 11.49
C ARG A 104 -23.50 14.47 11.80
N PRO A 105 -22.64 14.03 10.87
CA PRO A 105 -21.70 12.93 11.14
C PRO A 105 -20.71 13.29 12.25
N THR A 106 -20.31 12.29 13.03
CA THR A 106 -19.29 12.45 14.06
C THR A 106 -17.92 12.72 13.42
N ALA A 107 -17.03 13.40 14.15
CA ALA A 107 -15.68 13.66 13.65
C ALA A 107 -14.91 12.36 13.35
N HIS A 108 -15.17 11.30 14.12
CA HIS A 108 -14.60 9.98 13.90
C HIS A 108 -15.06 9.36 12.57
N GLU A 109 -16.36 9.37 12.28
CA GLU A 109 -16.88 8.87 11.00
C GLU A 109 -16.31 9.64 9.80
N LEU A 110 -16.08 10.94 9.94
CA LEU A 110 -15.45 11.74 8.88
C LEU A 110 -13.98 11.34 8.65
N LYS A 111 -13.28 10.90 9.70
CA LYS A 111 -11.91 10.38 9.64
C LYS A 111 -11.86 9.01 8.97
N GLU A 112 -12.73 8.08 9.39
CA GLU A 112 -12.87 6.76 8.75
C GLU A 112 -13.22 6.85 7.27
N ARG A 113 -14.05 7.84 6.91
CA ARG A 113 -14.40 8.12 5.51
C ARG A 113 -13.34 8.91 4.76
N HIS A 114 -12.18 9.18 5.38
CA HIS A 114 -11.05 9.91 4.81
C HIS A 114 -11.40 11.33 4.34
N ILE A 115 -12.41 11.96 4.96
CA ILE A 115 -12.81 13.34 4.71
C ILE A 115 -11.99 14.28 5.60
N LEU A 116 -11.89 13.94 6.89
CA LEU A 116 -11.02 14.63 7.84
C LEU A 116 -9.72 13.85 8.00
N LEU A 117 -8.58 14.55 8.01
CA LEU A 117 -7.29 13.91 8.17
C LEU A 117 -7.05 13.47 9.63
N ASP A 118 -6.56 12.25 9.79
CA ASP A 118 -6.07 11.70 11.07
C ASP A 118 -4.61 12.09 11.31
N THR A 119 -4.35 13.38 11.54
CA THR A 119 -3.00 13.83 11.93
C THR A 119 -3.05 14.69 13.17
N ASP A 120 -2.00 14.57 13.99
CA ASP A 120 -1.78 15.40 15.17
C ASP A 120 -1.15 16.76 14.81
N ALA A 121 -0.89 17.00 13.52
CA ALA A 121 -0.30 18.25 13.06
C ALA A 121 -1.35 19.36 13.01
N ALA A 122 -0.90 20.58 13.37
CA ALA A 122 -1.71 21.77 13.25
C ALA A 122 -2.23 21.94 11.80
N PRO A 123 -3.46 22.46 11.58
CA PRO A 123 -4.09 22.55 10.25
C PRO A 123 -3.23 23.22 9.17
N GLY A 124 -2.38 24.19 9.53
CA GLY A 124 -1.47 24.86 8.60
C GLY A 124 -0.30 24.01 8.09
N LEU A 125 0.05 22.91 8.78
CA LEU A 125 1.18 22.03 8.45
C LEU A 125 0.74 20.71 7.78
N GLN A 126 -0.55 20.40 7.77
CA GLN A 126 -1.07 19.12 7.26
C GLN A 126 -0.65 18.86 5.80
N SER A 127 -0.68 19.90 4.96
CA SER A 127 -0.26 19.80 3.56
C SER A 127 1.23 19.48 3.40
N ALA A 128 2.09 20.13 4.19
CA ALA A 128 3.52 19.90 4.19
C ALA A 128 3.87 18.50 4.72
N GLN A 129 3.19 18.05 5.79
CA GLN A 129 3.34 16.70 6.32
C GLN A 129 2.98 15.64 5.27
N HIS A 130 1.84 15.81 4.59
CA HIS A 130 1.42 14.88 3.55
C HIS A 130 2.38 14.87 2.36
N ALA A 131 2.89 16.03 1.93
CA ALA A 131 3.89 16.11 0.87
C ALA A 131 5.20 15.40 1.24
N LEU A 132 5.66 15.55 2.49
CA LEU A 132 6.82 14.83 2.99
C LEU A 132 6.58 13.32 3.01
N GLU A 133 5.42 12.87 3.46
CA GLU A 133 5.06 11.45 3.48
C GLU A 133 5.03 10.86 2.07
N GLN A 134 4.43 11.57 1.11
CA GLN A 134 4.46 11.18 -0.30
C GLN A 134 5.90 11.07 -0.84
N GLN A 135 6.77 12.01 -0.49
CA GLN A 135 8.19 11.94 -0.88
C GLN A 135 8.86 10.70 -0.31
N ARG A 136 8.68 10.43 0.99
CA ARG A 136 9.22 9.23 1.66
C ARG A 136 8.74 7.93 1.03
N ILE A 137 7.44 7.83 0.73
CA ILE A 137 6.86 6.69 0.02
C ILE A 137 7.48 6.56 -1.37
N SER A 138 7.61 7.67 -2.10
CA SER A 138 8.17 7.66 -3.45
C SER A 138 9.63 7.21 -3.48
N ASP A 139 10.45 7.66 -2.53
CA ASP A 139 11.87 7.32 -2.45
C ASP A 139 12.06 5.88 -1.97
N SER A 140 11.25 5.43 -1.01
CA SER A 140 11.19 4.02 -0.61
C SER A 140 10.81 3.12 -1.80
N LEU A 141 9.79 3.51 -2.57
CA LEU A 141 9.36 2.74 -3.74
C LEU A 141 10.46 2.67 -4.80
N LYS A 142 11.12 3.79 -5.12
CA LYS A 142 12.25 3.82 -6.07
C LYS A 142 13.33 2.83 -5.64
N LYS A 143 13.76 2.87 -4.38
CA LYS A 143 14.76 1.93 -3.83
C LYS A 143 14.34 0.47 -3.98
N ASN A 144 13.07 0.15 -3.70
CA ASN A 144 12.54 -1.21 -3.85
C ASN A 144 12.46 -1.66 -5.32
N LEU A 145 12.18 -0.75 -6.25
CA LEU A 145 12.16 -1.04 -7.68
C LEU A 145 13.57 -1.26 -8.24
N GLU A 146 14.57 -0.52 -7.77
CA GLU A 146 15.97 -0.72 -8.13
C GLU A 146 16.50 -2.11 -7.71
N HIS A 147 16.08 -2.57 -6.53
CA HIS A 147 16.50 -3.88 -5.97
C HIS A 147 15.46 -4.97 -6.21
N ARG A 148 14.61 -4.83 -7.23
CA ARG A 148 13.56 -5.80 -7.51
C ARG A 148 14.18 -7.13 -7.95
N PRO A 149 13.95 -8.24 -7.23
CA PRO A 149 14.47 -9.55 -7.62
C PRO A 149 13.83 -10.03 -8.93
N THR A 150 14.59 -10.82 -9.69
CA THR A 150 14.11 -11.44 -10.93
C THR A 150 13.11 -12.56 -10.64
N LYS A 151 12.41 -13.06 -11.67
CA LYS A 151 11.49 -14.20 -11.48
C LYS A 151 12.28 -15.45 -11.09
N GLU A 152 13.44 -15.63 -11.71
CA GLU A 152 14.35 -16.75 -11.55
C GLU A 152 14.86 -16.82 -10.10
N ASP A 153 15.29 -15.68 -9.55
CA ASP A 153 15.65 -15.51 -8.14
C ASP A 153 14.58 -15.99 -7.15
N LEU A 154 13.30 -15.76 -7.48
CA LEU A 154 12.16 -16.15 -6.66
C LEU A 154 11.82 -17.64 -6.79
N VAL A 155 12.07 -18.23 -7.95
CA VAL A 155 11.92 -19.67 -8.19
C VAL A 155 13.02 -20.45 -7.45
N GLU A 156 14.26 -19.99 -7.52
CA GLU A 156 15.40 -20.60 -6.78
C GLU A 156 15.16 -20.59 -5.27
N ARG A 157 14.59 -19.49 -4.74
CA ARG A 157 14.20 -19.38 -3.34
C ARG A 157 12.91 -20.12 -2.99
N ASN A 158 12.31 -20.86 -3.93
CA ASN A 158 11.05 -21.59 -3.76
C ASN A 158 9.85 -20.72 -3.31
N ILE A 159 9.89 -19.42 -3.62
CA ILE A 159 8.77 -18.49 -3.38
C ILE A 159 7.75 -18.63 -4.51
N LEU A 160 8.22 -18.65 -5.76
CA LEU A 160 7.40 -18.92 -6.94
C LEU A 160 7.58 -20.36 -7.41
N ALA A 161 6.52 -20.95 -7.96
CA ALA A 161 6.63 -22.22 -8.67
C ALA A 161 7.36 -22.04 -10.02
N SER A 162 8.15 -23.03 -10.42
CA SER A 162 8.86 -23.04 -11.71
C SER A 162 7.95 -23.26 -12.93
N SER A 163 6.65 -23.47 -12.72
CA SER A 163 5.69 -23.77 -13.79
C SER A 163 5.39 -22.56 -14.69
N THR A 164 5.13 -22.85 -15.97
CA THR A 164 4.65 -21.89 -16.98
C THR A 164 3.12 -21.77 -16.99
N ALA A 165 2.40 -22.53 -16.14
CA ALA A 165 0.95 -22.45 -16.06
C ALA A 165 0.46 -21.08 -15.58
N ALA A 166 -0.76 -20.72 -15.98
CA ALA A 166 -1.39 -19.48 -15.58
C ALA A 166 -1.62 -19.43 -14.04
N PRO A 167 -1.53 -18.26 -13.39
CA PRO A 167 -1.62 -18.13 -11.93
C PRO A 167 -2.88 -18.78 -11.31
N GLY A 168 -4.00 -18.76 -12.02
CA GLY A 168 -5.26 -19.35 -11.55
C GLY A 168 -5.25 -20.88 -11.42
N ILE A 169 -4.36 -21.59 -12.14
CA ILE A 169 -4.31 -23.07 -12.16
C ILE A 169 -3.05 -23.61 -11.47
N GLN A 170 -2.05 -22.77 -11.20
CA GLN A 170 -0.79 -23.18 -10.56
C GLN A 170 -1.01 -23.96 -9.25
N ALA A 171 -2.00 -23.55 -8.44
CA ALA A 171 -2.33 -24.24 -7.19
C ALA A 171 -2.83 -25.68 -7.45
N GLN A 172 -3.74 -25.87 -8.42
CA GLN A 172 -4.29 -27.18 -8.77
C GLN A 172 -3.22 -28.08 -9.39
N GLN A 173 -2.36 -27.52 -10.25
CA GLN A 173 -1.21 -28.25 -10.81
C GLN A 173 -0.29 -28.76 -9.70
N LYS A 174 0.08 -27.90 -8.74
CA LYS A 174 0.96 -28.28 -7.63
C LYS A 174 0.37 -29.39 -6.77
N GLU A 175 -0.94 -29.34 -6.52
CA GLU A 175 -1.63 -30.39 -5.76
C GLU A 175 -1.63 -31.72 -6.52
N LEU A 176 -1.93 -31.68 -7.83
CA LEU A 176 -1.86 -32.87 -8.69
C LEU A 176 -0.44 -33.47 -8.71
N GLU A 177 0.58 -32.65 -8.91
CA GLU A 177 1.98 -33.10 -8.90
C GLU A 177 2.38 -33.73 -7.57
N LYS A 178 1.86 -33.22 -6.46
CA LYS A 178 2.08 -33.78 -5.13
C LYS A 178 1.43 -35.15 -4.99
N HIS A 179 0.17 -35.30 -5.42
CA HIS A 179 -0.52 -36.60 -5.42
C HIS A 179 0.19 -37.62 -6.30
N MET A 180 0.53 -37.24 -7.54
CA MET A 180 1.28 -38.13 -8.45
C MET A 180 2.62 -38.57 -7.85
N ARG A 181 3.34 -37.67 -7.19
CA ARG A 181 4.59 -38.01 -6.49
C ARG A 181 4.34 -38.95 -5.31
N ALA A 182 3.27 -38.74 -4.55
CA ALA A 182 2.91 -39.60 -3.42
C ALA A 182 2.57 -41.02 -3.91
N ASP A 183 1.77 -41.14 -4.96
CA ASP A 183 1.37 -42.44 -5.54
C ASP A 183 2.59 -43.20 -6.08
N SER A 184 3.46 -42.52 -6.84
CA SER A 184 4.70 -43.11 -7.36
C SER A 184 5.67 -43.53 -6.24
N LEU A 185 5.75 -42.75 -5.16
CA LEU A 185 6.54 -43.11 -4.00
C LEU A 185 5.96 -44.35 -3.30
N ASN A 186 4.64 -44.40 -3.13
CA ASN A 186 3.96 -45.51 -2.46
C ASN A 186 4.15 -46.83 -3.22
N GLU A 187 4.09 -46.81 -4.55
CA GLU A 187 4.38 -47.97 -5.40
C GLU A 187 5.83 -48.45 -5.24
N LYS A 188 6.80 -47.54 -5.13
CA LYS A 188 8.21 -47.91 -4.91
C LYS A 188 8.45 -48.47 -3.51
N LEU A 189 7.73 -47.96 -2.52
CA LEU A 189 7.83 -48.43 -1.14
C LEU A 189 7.17 -49.81 -0.96
N SER A 190 6.10 -50.14 -1.70
CA SER A 190 5.47 -51.46 -1.61
C SER A 190 6.37 -52.58 -2.12
N HIS A 191 7.25 -52.29 -3.08
CA HIS A 191 8.26 -53.22 -3.61
C HIS A 191 9.63 -53.07 -2.93
N ARG A 192 9.68 -52.47 -1.73
CA ARG A 192 10.94 -52.30 -1.00
C ARG A 192 11.52 -53.68 -0.65
N PRO A 193 12.74 -54.01 -1.11
CA PRO A 193 13.36 -55.31 -0.82
C PRO A 193 13.67 -55.44 0.67
N GLN A 194 13.53 -56.65 1.18
CA GLN A 194 13.87 -56.98 2.57
C GLN A 194 15.40 -56.92 2.78
N PRO A 195 15.88 -56.64 4.00
CA PRO A 195 17.31 -56.49 4.28
C PRO A 195 18.13 -57.74 3.93
N GLU A 196 17.57 -58.94 4.08
CA GLU A 196 18.23 -60.21 3.74
C GLU A 196 18.53 -60.31 2.24
N GLU A 197 17.63 -59.81 1.39
CA GLU A 197 17.86 -59.74 -0.05
C GLU A 197 19.03 -58.84 -0.40
N LEU A 198 19.23 -57.76 0.36
CA LEU A 198 20.33 -56.82 0.15
C LEU A 198 21.68 -57.40 0.63
N VAL A 199 21.67 -58.24 1.67
CA VAL A 199 22.84 -59.01 2.11
C VAL A 199 23.24 -60.03 1.04
N HIS A 200 22.28 -60.77 0.49
CA HIS A 200 22.56 -61.72 -0.60
C HIS A 200 23.11 -61.00 -1.86
N LYS A 201 22.62 -59.79 -2.15
CA LYS A 201 23.13 -58.95 -3.24
C LYS A 201 24.49 -58.30 -2.94
N GLY A 202 25.07 -58.53 -1.76
CA GLY A 202 26.38 -57.99 -1.35
C GLY A 202 26.39 -56.49 -1.08
N VAL A 203 25.22 -55.86 -0.94
CA VAL A 203 25.08 -54.43 -0.64
C VAL A 203 25.20 -54.19 0.87
N LEU A 204 24.61 -55.07 1.67
CA LEU A 204 24.79 -55.10 3.13
C LEU A 204 25.70 -56.26 3.55
N LYS A 205 26.47 -56.05 4.63
CA LYS A 205 27.36 -57.08 5.19
C LYS A 205 26.62 -58.02 6.15
N GLU A 206 25.70 -57.47 6.94
CA GLU A 206 24.90 -58.15 7.94
C GLU A 206 23.50 -57.50 7.99
N ASP A 207 22.49 -58.22 8.44
CA ASP A 207 21.13 -57.70 8.57
C ASP A 207 21.03 -56.77 9.79
N PRO A 208 20.80 -55.46 9.60
CA PRO A 208 20.72 -54.49 10.70
C PRO A 208 19.42 -54.61 11.52
N THR A 209 18.46 -55.39 11.05
CA THR A 209 17.15 -55.60 11.70
C THR A 209 17.12 -56.86 12.56
N SER A 210 18.10 -57.75 12.36
CA SER A 210 18.24 -58.94 13.19
C SER A 210 18.45 -58.53 14.65
N PRO A 211 17.69 -59.12 15.60
CA PRO A 211 18.03 -59.00 17.01
C PRO A 211 19.48 -59.43 17.19
N ILE A 212 20.27 -58.66 17.94
CA ILE A 212 21.64 -59.05 18.29
C ILE A 212 21.55 -60.37 19.06
N GLU A 213 21.69 -61.51 18.37
CA GLU A 213 21.59 -62.82 19.01
C GLU A 213 22.82 -63.01 19.90
N GLY A 214 22.61 -62.91 21.21
CA GLY A 214 23.63 -63.20 22.23
C GLY A 214 24.43 -62.00 22.76
N GLY A 215 24.02 -60.76 22.47
CA GLY A 215 24.59 -59.57 23.08
C GLY A 215 23.52 -58.79 23.83
N ASP A 216 23.52 -58.86 25.15
CA ASP A 216 22.70 -58.01 26.00
C ASP A 216 22.85 -56.56 25.50
N ARG A 217 21.74 -55.83 25.32
CA ARG A 217 21.76 -54.44 24.86
C ARG A 217 22.77 -53.59 25.66
N GLU A 218 22.87 -53.88 26.95
CA GLU A 218 23.81 -53.28 27.89
C GLU A 218 25.29 -53.54 27.53
N SER A 219 25.63 -54.72 27.03
CA SER A 219 26.99 -55.06 26.60
C SER A 219 27.39 -54.33 25.30
N ALA A 220 26.44 -54.09 24.39
CA ALA A 220 26.68 -53.30 23.18
C ALA A 220 26.86 -51.81 23.50
N GLU A 221 26.01 -51.26 24.39
CA GLU A 221 26.14 -49.89 24.90
C GLU A 221 27.49 -49.70 25.62
N LYS A 222 27.91 -50.67 26.46
CA LYS A 222 29.19 -50.61 27.17
C LYS A 222 30.42 -50.61 26.24
N ARG A 223 30.41 -51.40 25.16
CA ARG A 223 31.48 -51.38 24.14
C ARG A 223 31.56 -50.04 23.40
N TYR A 224 30.42 -49.40 23.18
CA TYR A 224 30.36 -48.09 22.54
C TYR A 224 30.90 -47.00 23.48
N GLU A 225 30.53 -47.07 24.76
CA GLU A 225 31.01 -46.16 25.80
C GLU A 225 32.53 -46.28 25.99
N GLU A 226 33.05 -47.50 26.07
CA GLU A 226 34.48 -47.78 26.22
C GLU A 226 35.28 -47.30 24.99
N ALA A 227 34.73 -47.43 23.78
CA ALA A 227 35.33 -46.90 22.56
C ALA A 227 35.36 -45.36 22.52
N ILE A 228 34.35 -44.69 23.08
CA ILE A 228 34.32 -43.23 23.21
C ILE A 228 35.37 -42.77 24.24
N GLU A 229 35.44 -43.43 25.40
CA GLU A 229 36.40 -43.11 26.46
C GLU A 229 37.85 -43.30 25.97
N GLU A 230 38.13 -44.33 25.17
CA GLU A 230 39.46 -44.59 24.61
C GLU A 230 39.88 -43.51 23.59
N GLU A 231 38.96 -43.00 22.77
CA GLU A 231 39.19 -41.84 21.89
C GLU A 231 39.49 -40.57 22.70
N TYR A 232 38.74 -40.36 23.78
CA TYR A 232 38.96 -39.23 24.69
C TYR A 232 40.33 -39.33 25.39
N ALA A 233 40.70 -40.53 25.84
CA ALA A 233 42.00 -40.81 26.46
C ALA A 233 43.16 -40.63 25.46
N LYS A 234 42.99 -41.00 24.18
CA LYS A 234 43.98 -40.72 23.12
C LYS A 234 44.16 -39.22 22.86
N ARG A 235 43.13 -38.42 23.11
CA ARG A 235 43.14 -36.97 22.90
C ARG A 235 43.70 -36.19 24.10
N GLU A 236 43.51 -36.70 25.32
CA GLU A 236 43.93 -36.06 26.59
C GLU A 236 45.24 -36.65 27.18
N GLY A 237 45.67 -37.84 26.74
CA GLY A 237 46.81 -38.60 27.30
C GLY A 237 48.15 -38.44 26.58
N GLY A 238 48.30 -37.46 25.69
CA GLY A 238 49.56 -37.15 25.02
C GLY A 238 50.40 -36.13 25.78
N ALA A 239 51.03 -36.55 26.88
CA ALA A 239 52.12 -35.82 27.55
C ALA A 239 53.28 -36.76 27.88
#